data_AF-A0A426W6S3-F1
#
_entry.id   AF-A0A426W6S3-F1
#
_cell.length_a   1.000
_cell.length_b   1.000
_cell.length_c   1.000
_cell.angle_alpha   90.00
_cell.angle_beta   90.00
_cell.angle_gamma   90.00
#
_symmetry.space_group_name_H-M   'P 1'
#
loop_
_entity.id
_entity.type
_entity.pdbx_description
1 polymer ?
#
loop_
_entity_poly.entity_id
_entity_poly.type
_entity_poly.pdbx_seq_one_letter_code
_entity_poly.pdbx_strand_id
1 'polypeptide(L)'
;MRQIRDSLRLSLGAVQKITCKAHELGLDWEAIEKLDDRQLANAIYPESDTRTSGSLQLPDWKDVYKELHFKHVTKHLLWEEYAQQYPNRSYSYPQYCHLYSEWLKKQKRSMRQTHKAGDKLFVDYAGQTVPIVQGDTGEVRFAQIFVAVL
;
A
#
# COMPACT_ATOMS: atom_id res chain seq x y z
N MET A 1 -34.25 -9.36 -18.30
CA MET A 1 -33.41 -9.08 -17.11
C MET A 1 -32.74 -10.32 -16.52
N ARG A 2 -33.47 -11.34 -16.02
CA ARG A 2 -32.84 -12.54 -15.40
C ARG A 2 -31.99 -13.37 -16.35
N GLN A 3 -32.43 -13.58 -17.59
CA GLN A 3 -31.63 -14.27 -18.61
C GLN A 3 -30.31 -13.54 -18.96
N ILE A 4 -30.31 -12.20 -18.98
CA ILE A 4 -29.12 -11.36 -19.24
C ILE A 4 -28.11 -11.49 -18.09
N ARG A 5 -28.60 -11.51 -16.83
CA ARG A 5 -27.78 -11.78 -15.64
C ARG A 5 -27.08 -13.13 -15.78
N ASP A 6 -27.83 -14.16 -16.16
CA ASP A 6 -27.32 -15.54 -16.19
C ASP A 6 -26.32 -15.75 -17.34
N SER A 7 -26.49 -15.05 -18.47
CA SER A 7 -25.55 -15.13 -19.60
C SER A 7 -24.28 -14.30 -19.41
N LEU A 8 -24.39 -13.08 -18.85
CA LEU A 8 -23.26 -12.15 -18.72
C LEU A 8 -22.59 -12.17 -17.34
N ARG A 9 -23.14 -12.91 -16.37
CA ARG A 9 -22.68 -12.96 -14.97
C ARG A 9 -22.58 -11.56 -14.31
N LEU A 10 -23.44 -10.64 -14.73
CA LEU A 10 -23.55 -9.28 -14.18
C LEU A 10 -24.65 -9.22 -13.13
N SER A 11 -24.57 -8.32 -12.14
CA SER A 11 -25.65 -8.15 -11.16
C SER A 11 -26.91 -7.57 -11.82
N LEU A 12 -28.10 -7.90 -11.30
CA LEU A 12 -29.36 -7.31 -11.79
C LEU A 12 -29.36 -5.79 -11.67
N GLY A 13 -28.77 -5.24 -10.61
CA GLY A 13 -28.63 -3.80 -10.41
C GLY A 13 -27.77 -3.13 -11.48
N ALA A 14 -26.69 -3.79 -11.93
CA ALA A 14 -25.86 -3.26 -13.02
C ALA A 14 -26.62 -3.23 -14.35
N VAL A 15 -27.33 -4.32 -14.69
CA VAL A 15 -28.16 -4.38 -15.90
C VAL A 15 -29.25 -3.30 -15.85
N GLN A 16 -29.95 -3.17 -14.72
CA GLN A 16 -31.01 -2.19 -14.54
C GLN A 16 -30.51 -0.75 -14.63
N LYS A 17 -29.34 -0.44 -14.05
CA LYS A 17 -28.72 0.88 -14.14
C LYS A 17 -28.47 1.30 -15.60
N ILE A 18 -27.95 0.38 -16.42
CA ILE A 18 -27.67 0.66 -17.84
C ILE A 18 -28.99 0.81 -18.62
N THR A 19 -29.96 -0.10 -18.42
CA THR A 19 -31.24 -0.04 -19.12
C THR A 19 -32.05 1.21 -18.78
N CYS A 20 -32.10 1.61 -17.50
CA CYS A 20 -32.75 2.86 -17.10
C CYS A 20 -32.08 4.07 -17.76
N LYS A 21 -30.74 4.11 -17.78
CA LYS A 21 -30.01 5.22 -18.38
C LYS A 21 -30.18 5.30 -19.90
N ALA A 22 -30.20 4.16 -20.59
CA ALA A 22 -30.51 4.10 -22.02
C ALA A 22 -31.92 4.64 -22.31
N HIS A 23 -32.90 4.28 -21.48
CA HIS A 23 -34.27 4.79 -21.60
C HIS A 23 -34.36 6.30 -21.32
N GLU A 24 -33.66 6.82 -20.31
CA GLU A 24 -33.57 8.26 -20.03
C GLU A 24 -32.98 9.05 -21.20
N LEU A 25 -32.03 8.45 -21.93
CA LEU A 25 -31.39 9.05 -23.10
C LEU A 25 -32.20 8.83 -24.41
N GLY A 26 -33.33 8.12 -24.35
CA GLY A 26 -34.14 7.80 -25.53
C GLY A 26 -33.42 6.89 -26.53
N LEU A 27 -32.43 6.11 -26.08
CA LEU A 27 -31.67 5.19 -26.92
C LEU A 27 -32.46 3.89 -27.09
N ASP A 28 -33.08 3.72 -28.25
CA ASP A 28 -33.67 2.46 -28.68
C ASP A 28 -32.68 1.60 -29.48
N TRP A 29 -33.08 0.38 -29.83
CA TRP A 29 -32.22 -0.54 -30.57
C TRP A 29 -31.79 0.04 -31.94
N GLU A 30 -32.70 0.70 -32.66
CA GLU A 30 -32.42 1.28 -33.97
C GLU A 30 -31.42 2.45 -33.91
N ALA A 31 -31.40 3.20 -32.81
CA ALA A 31 -30.40 4.21 -32.54
C ALA A 31 -29.05 3.60 -32.14
N ILE A 32 -29.07 2.56 -31.29
CA ILE A 32 -27.85 1.88 -30.80
C ILE A 32 -27.12 1.15 -31.93
N GLU A 33 -27.84 0.49 -32.84
CA GLU A 33 -27.26 -0.28 -33.96
C GLU A 33 -26.42 0.60 -34.90
N LYS A 34 -26.69 1.90 -34.95
CA LYS A 34 -25.97 2.88 -35.78
C LYS A 34 -24.70 3.43 -35.12
N LEU A 35 -24.48 3.14 -33.84
CA LEU A 35 -23.35 3.67 -33.06
C LEU A 35 -22.24 2.62 -32.94
N ASP A 36 -20.99 3.05 -33.04
CA ASP A 36 -19.85 2.21 -32.64
C ASP A 36 -19.74 2.12 -31.10
N ASP A 37 -18.97 1.16 -30.60
CA ASP A 37 -18.78 0.93 -29.15
C ASP A 37 -18.33 2.19 -28.39
N ARG A 38 -17.53 3.05 -29.02
CA ARG A 38 -17.00 4.28 -28.39
C ARG A 38 -18.07 5.36 -28.37
N GLN A 39 -18.83 5.50 -29.44
CA GLN A 39 -19.94 6.43 -29.57
C GLN A 39 -21.06 6.08 -28.58
N LEU A 40 -21.40 4.78 -28.46
CA LEU A 40 -22.36 4.30 -27.48
C LEU A 40 -21.87 4.53 -26.04
N ALA A 41 -20.61 4.21 -25.75
CA ALA A 41 -20.02 4.46 -24.44
C ALA A 41 -20.03 5.95 -24.08
N ASN A 42 -19.68 6.83 -25.03
CA ASN A 42 -19.71 8.28 -24.82
C ASN A 42 -21.15 8.81 -24.66
N ALA A 43 -22.13 8.25 -25.37
CA ALA A 43 -23.53 8.65 -25.22
C ALA A 43 -24.08 8.31 -23.82
N ILE A 44 -23.76 7.12 -23.30
CA ILE A 44 -24.23 6.66 -21.98
C ILE A 44 -23.38 7.26 -20.84
N TYR A 45 -22.09 7.50 -21.08
CA TYR A 45 -21.11 7.97 -20.11
C TYR A 45 -20.24 9.12 -20.68
N PRO A 46 -20.82 10.31 -20.89
CA PRO A 46 -20.14 11.43 -21.56
C PRO A 46 -18.93 11.98 -20.80
N GLU A 47 -18.89 11.81 -19.47
CA GLU A 47 -17.76 12.21 -18.62
C GLU A 47 -16.69 11.11 -18.47
N SER A 48 -16.94 9.90 -18.99
CA SER A 48 -15.94 8.84 -18.97
C SER A 48 -14.99 9.04 -20.15
N ASP A 49 -13.72 9.30 -19.86
CA ASP A 49 -12.71 9.39 -20.92
C ASP A 49 -12.34 7.98 -21.40
N THR A 50 -12.98 7.58 -22.50
CA THR A 50 -12.89 6.27 -23.14
C THR A 50 -11.58 6.03 -23.90
N ARG A 51 -10.61 6.95 -23.82
CA ARG A 51 -9.30 6.76 -24.46
C ARG A 51 -8.49 5.73 -23.68
N THR A 52 -8.26 4.59 -24.30
CA THR A 52 -7.25 3.61 -23.86
C THR A 52 -5.89 4.29 -23.87
N SER A 53 -5.44 4.78 -22.72
CA SER A 53 -4.10 5.31 -22.57
C SER A 53 -3.11 4.15 -22.60
N GLY A 54 -2.18 4.16 -23.57
CA GLY A 54 -1.21 3.08 -23.76
C GLY A 54 -0.19 2.90 -22.62
N SER A 55 -0.23 3.74 -21.58
CA SER A 55 0.67 3.68 -20.43
C SER A 55 -0.01 4.16 -19.15
N LEU A 56 -0.08 3.28 -18.15
CA LEU A 56 -0.49 3.62 -16.78
C LEU A 56 0.59 4.48 -16.11
N GLN A 57 0.18 5.44 -15.30
CA GLN A 57 1.07 6.36 -14.60
C GLN A 57 1.65 5.69 -13.36
N LEU A 58 2.97 5.61 -13.20
CA LEU A 58 3.53 5.09 -11.95
C LEU A 58 3.51 6.19 -10.86
N PRO A 59 2.96 5.93 -9.66
CA PRO A 59 3.08 6.85 -8.53
C PRO A 59 4.55 7.06 -8.12
N ASP A 60 4.89 8.24 -7.58
CA ASP A 60 6.18 8.41 -6.91
C ASP A 60 6.13 7.73 -5.54
N TRP A 61 6.69 6.52 -5.48
CA TRP A 61 6.69 5.72 -4.26
C TRP A 61 7.45 6.36 -3.10
N LYS A 62 8.37 7.30 -3.34
CA LYS A 62 9.08 7.99 -2.24
C LYS A 62 8.14 8.94 -1.52
N ASP A 63 7.29 9.65 -2.25
CA ASP A 63 6.36 10.60 -1.66
C ASP A 63 5.20 9.87 -1.00
N VAL A 64 4.66 8.84 -1.65
CA VAL A 64 3.70 7.90 -1.01
C VAL A 64 4.26 7.32 0.29
N TYR A 65 5.53 6.93 0.31
CA TYR A 65 6.17 6.42 1.52
C TYR A 65 6.24 7.47 2.63
N LYS A 66 6.63 8.72 2.33
CA LYS A 66 6.66 9.81 3.32
C LYS A 66 5.26 10.10 3.86
N GLU A 67 4.27 10.19 2.99
CA GLU A 67 2.90 10.56 3.36
C GLU A 67 2.25 9.52 4.27
N LEU A 68 2.54 8.23 4.05
CA LEU A 68 2.09 7.15 4.92
C LEU A 68 2.64 7.21 6.36
N HIS A 69 3.61 8.08 6.68
CA HIS A 69 4.07 8.29 8.05
C HIS A 69 3.20 9.27 8.83
N PHE A 70 2.32 10.04 8.17
CA PHE A 70 1.42 10.96 8.87
C PHE A 70 0.24 10.23 9.50
N LYS A 71 -0.22 10.74 10.63
CA LYS A 71 -1.41 10.23 11.31
C LYS A 71 -2.62 10.36 10.38
N HIS A 72 -3.46 9.32 10.36
CA HIS A 72 -4.70 9.23 9.56
C HIS A 72 -4.51 9.07 8.03
N VAL A 73 -3.28 8.99 7.52
CA VAL A 73 -3.06 8.68 6.10
C VAL A 73 -3.08 7.18 5.89
N THR A 74 -3.82 6.72 4.88
CA THR A 74 -3.94 5.30 4.52
C THR A 74 -3.56 5.08 3.06
N LYS A 75 -3.14 3.85 2.72
CA LYS A 75 -2.87 3.47 1.32
C LYS A 75 -4.09 3.64 0.42
N HIS A 76 -5.30 3.45 0.97
CA HIS A 76 -6.53 3.62 0.23
C HIS A 76 -6.77 5.10 -0.11
N LEU A 77 -6.62 5.99 0.86
CA LEU A 77 -6.75 7.44 0.66
C LEU A 77 -5.79 7.94 -0.43
N LEU A 78 -4.50 7.59 -0.32
CA LEU A 78 -3.50 7.99 -1.32
C LEU A 78 -3.78 7.39 -2.71
N TRP A 79 -4.36 6.19 -2.75
CA TRP A 79 -4.79 5.59 -4.01
C TRP A 79 -6.01 6.32 -4.61
N GLU A 80 -6.98 6.74 -3.79
CA GLU A 80 -8.13 7.53 -4.26
C GLU A 80 -7.68 8.87 -4.85
N GLU A 81 -6.78 9.58 -4.18
CA GLU A 81 -6.22 10.84 -4.67
C GLU A 81 -5.44 10.63 -5.99
N TYR A 82 -4.62 9.58 -6.05
CA TYR A 82 -3.91 9.19 -7.28
C TYR A 82 -4.87 8.80 -8.41
N ALA A 83 -5.95 8.08 -8.12
CA ALA A 83 -6.95 7.68 -9.10
C ALA A 83 -7.76 8.88 -9.61
N GLN A 84 -8.05 9.85 -8.74
CA GLN A 84 -8.67 11.12 -9.13
C GLN A 84 -7.73 11.96 -10.02
N GLN A 85 -6.43 11.98 -9.71
CA GLN A 85 -5.45 12.69 -10.52
C GLN A 85 -5.24 12.04 -11.90
N TYR A 86 -5.35 10.71 -11.99
CA TYR A 86 -5.16 9.95 -13.23
C TYR A 86 -6.32 8.98 -13.55
N PRO A 87 -7.54 9.46 -13.87
CA PRO A 87 -8.73 8.61 -13.97
C PRO A 87 -8.58 7.42 -14.95
N ASN A 88 -7.97 7.63 -16.12
CA ASN A 88 -7.79 6.59 -17.15
C ASN A 88 -6.36 6.06 -17.26
N ARG A 89 -5.49 6.48 -16.35
CA ARG A 89 -4.08 6.07 -16.29
C ARG A 89 -3.71 5.54 -14.92
N SER A 90 -4.71 5.29 -14.06
CA SER A 90 -4.49 4.80 -12.71
C SER A 90 -4.41 3.28 -12.65
N TYR A 91 -3.61 2.78 -11.71
CA TYR A 91 -3.60 1.37 -11.36
C TYR A 91 -4.82 1.06 -10.47
N SER A 92 -5.39 -0.13 -10.61
CA SER A 92 -6.38 -0.62 -9.65
C SER A 92 -5.77 -0.70 -8.25
N TYR A 93 -6.59 -0.56 -7.21
CA TYR A 93 -6.11 -0.59 -5.82
C TYR A 93 -5.25 -1.83 -5.48
N PRO A 94 -5.60 -3.07 -5.89
CA PRO A 94 -4.75 -4.23 -5.64
C PRO A 94 -3.38 -4.11 -6.32
N GLN A 95 -3.35 -3.65 -7.58
CA GLN A 95 -2.10 -3.50 -8.33
C GLN A 95 -1.23 -2.38 -7.73
N TYR A 96 -1.85 -1.28 -7.30
CA TYR A 96 -1.18 -0.19 -6.59
C TYR A 96 -0.49 -0.70 -5.31
N CYS A 97 -1.22 -1.47 -4.48
CA CYS A 97 -0.67 -2.07 -3.27
C CYS A 97 0.46 -3.06 -3.55
N HIS A 98 0.33 -3.85 -4.62
CA HIS A 98 1.36 -4.80 -5.06
C HIS A 98 2.65 -4.06 -5.47
N LEU A 99 2.55 -3.07 -6.36
CA LEU A 99 3.69 -2.28 -6.83
C LEU A 99 4.38 -1.52 -5.69
N TYR A 100 3.61 -0.93 -4.78
CA TYR A 100 4.16 -0.29 -3.58
C TYR A 100 4.95 -1.29 -2.71
N SER A 101 4.42 -2.50 -2.52
CA SER A 101 5.08 -3.53 -1.71
C SER A 101 6.37 -4.02 -2.37
N GLU A 102 6.37 -4.20 -3.70
CA GLU A 102 7.57 -4.51 -4.48
C GLU A 102 8.62 -3.40 -4.39
N TRP A 103 8.20 -2.14 -4.47
CA TRP A 103 9.10 -1.00 -4.28
C TRP A 103 9.69 -0.98 -2.85
N LEU A 104 8.87 -1.23 -1.83
CA LEU A 104 9.29 -1.22 -0.43
C LEU A 104 10.35 -2.29 -0.14
N LYS A 105 10.22 -3.49 -0.73
CA LYS A 105 11.23 -4.56 -0.62
C LYS A 105 12.60 -4.12 -1.12
N LYS A 106 12.65 -3.24 -2.13
CA LYS A 106 13.89 -2.69 -2.70
C LYS A 106 14.53 -1.62 -1.81
N GLN A 107 13.82 -1.07 -0.82
CA GLN A 107 14.30 0.00 0.05
C GLN A 107 15.10 -0.47 1.28
N LYS A 108 15.40 -1.77 1.41
CA LYS A 108 16.16 -2.28 2.57
C LYS A 108 17.58 -1.70 2.62
N ARG A 109 17.81 -0.72 3.49
CA ARG A 109 19.09 -0.57 4.21
C ARG A 109 19.00 -1.36 5.50
N SER A 110 19.35 -2.63 5.43
CA SER A 110 19.52 -3.45 6.62
C SER A 110 20.86 -3.09 7.28
N MET A 111 20.83 -2.52 8.48
CA MET A 111 21.98 -2.57 9.40
C MET A 111 21.96 -3.92 10.14
N ARG A 112 21.97 -5.03 9.39
CA ARG A 112 22.15 -6.35 10.00
C ARG A 112 23.62 -6.47 10.39
N GLN A 113 23.91 -6.24 11.66
CA GLN A 113 25.22 -6.55 12.21
C GLN A 113 25.31 -8.07 12.35
N THR A 114 26.21 -8.69 11.57
CA THR A 114 26.53 -10.10 11.72
C THR A 114 27.44 -10.25 12.94
N HIS A 115 26.93 -10.88 14.00
CA HIS A 115 27.72 -11.27 15.17
C HIS A 115 28.11 -12.74 15.02
N LYS A 116 29.39 -12.99 14.74
CA LYS A 116 29.96 -14.33 14.84
C LYS A 116 30.23 -14.61 16.32
N ALA A 117 29.80 -15.77 16.81
CA ALA A 117 30.05 -16.16 18.19
C ALA A 117 31.56 -16.17 18.47
N GLY A 118 32.00 -15.47 19.52
CA GLY A 118 33.42 -15.31 19.87
C GLY A 118 34.13 -14.10 19.25
N ASP A 119 33.55 -13.44 18.24
CA ASP A 119 34.22 -12.29 17.57
C ASP A 119 33.97 -10.95 18.28
N LYS A 120 32.88 -10.82 19.05
CA LYS A 120 32.53 -9.58 19.78
C LYS A 120 31.96 -9.91 21.15
N LEU A 121 32.54 -9.30 22.18
CA LEU A 121 32.06 -9.36 23.56
C LEU A 121 31.38 -8.04 23.90
N PHE A 122 30.13 -8.10 24.35
CA PHE A 122 29.45 -6.94 24.93
C PHE A 122 29.64 -6.95 26.43
N VAL A 123 30.13 -5.84 26.98
CA VAL A 123 30.34 -5.67 28.42
C VAL A 123 29.46 -4.54 28.89
N ASP A 124 28.70 -4.78 29.95
CA ASP A 124 27.95 -3.75 30.66
C ASP A 124 28.32 -3.74 32.14
N TYR A 125 28.41 -2.55 32.72
CA TYR A 125 28.74 -2.36 34.13
C TYR A 125 27.45 -2.05 34.90
N ALA A 126 27.26 -2.70 36.04
CA ALA A 126 26.07 -2.50 36.87
C ALA A 126 25.95 -1.06 37.44
N GLY A 127 27.00 -0.25 37.31
CA GLY A 127 27.12 1.12 37.83
C GLY A 127 27.26 1.19 39.35
N GLN A 128 26.59 0.30 40.09
CA GLN A 128 26.67 0.16 41.54
C GLN A 128 27.89 -0.67 41.94
N THR A 129 28.65 -0.18 42.93
CA THR A 129 29.79 -0.89 43.51
C THR A 129 29.38 -1.70 44.74
N VAL A 130 30.02 -2.85 44.95
CA VAL A 130 29.76 -3.73 46.09
C VAL A 130 30.96 -3.74 47.06
N PRO A 131 30.75 -3.61 48.38
CA PRO A 131 31.83 -3.66 49.35
C PRO A 131 32.36 -5.09 49.54
N ILE A 132 33.69 -5.23 49.56
CA ILE A 132 34.44 -6.44 49.85
C ILE A 132 35.30 -6.16 51.07
N VAL A 133 35.11 -6.94 52.13
CA VAL A 133 35.84 -6.80 53.39
C VAL A 133 37.02 -7.78 53.39
N GLN A 134 38.23 -7.29 53.64
CA GLN A 134 39.39 -8.17 53.85
C GLN A 134 39.33 -8.81 55.24
N GLY A 135 39.41 -10.15 55.29
CA GLY A 135 39.28 -10.92 56.52
C GLY A 135 40.37 -10.63 57.56
N ASP A 136 41.60 -10.38 57.12
CA ASP A 136 42.75 -10.24 58.01
C ASP A 136 42.91 -8.81 58.58
N THR A 137 42.41 -7.80 57.88
CA THR A 137 42.65 -6.38 58.18
C THR A 137 41.37 -5.59 58.48
N GLY A 138 40.19 -6.11 58.12
CA GLY A 138 38.91 -5.41 58.23
C GLY A 138 38.73 -4.25 57.23
N GLU A 139 39.68 -4.03 56.32
CA GLU A 139 39.61 -2.97 55.32
C GLU A 139 38.48 -3.26 54.31
N VAL A 140 37.67 -2.24 54.00
CA VAL A 140 36.56 -2.33 53.04
C VAL A 140 36.98 -1.75 51.70
N ARG A 141 36.89 -2.55 50.64
CA ARG A 141 37.17 -2.14 49.26
C ARG A 141 35.92 -2.26 48.41
N PHE A 142 35.65 -1.28 47.56
CA PHE A 142 34.48 -1.30 46.68
C PHE A 142 34.84 -1.89 45.31
N ALA A 143 34.18 -2.98 44.92
CA ALA A 143 34.36 -3.63 43.63
C ALA A 143 33.24 -3.24 42.65
N GLN A 144 33.59 -3.11 41.37
CA GLN A 144 32.63 -2.94 40.29
C GLN A 144 32.22 -4.30 39.73
N ILE A 145 30.92 -4.49 39.49
CA ILE A 145 30.39 -5.68 38.82
C ILE A 145 30.12 -5.34 37.35
N PHE A 146 30.59 -6.20 36.46
CA PHE A 146 30.23 -6.16 35.05
C PHE A 146 29.67 -7.51 34.61
N VAL A 147 28.84 -7.49 33.57
CA VAL A 147 28.32 -8.67 32.89
C VAL A 147 28.79 -8.63 31.46
N ALA A 148 29.22 -9.77 30.94
CA ALA A 148 29.67 -9.89 29.57
C ALA A 148 28.90 -11.00 28.83
N VAL A 149 28.48 -10.73 27.60
CA VAL A 149 27.75 -11.67 26.73
C VAL A 149 28.42 -11.75 25.35
N LEU A 150 28.47 -12.97 24.80
CA LEU A 150 29.04 -13.34 23.49
C LEU A 150 27.98 -13.72 22.47
#